data_AF-A0A949JTJ8-F1
#
_entry.id   AF-A0A949JTJ8-F1
#
_cell.length_a   1.000
_cell.length_b   1.000
_cell.length_c   1.000
_cell.angle_alpha   90.00
_cell.angle_beta   90.00
_cell.angle_gamma   90.00
#
_symmetry.space_group_name_H-M   'P 1'
#
loop_
_entity.id
_entity.type
_entity.pdbx_description
1 polymer ?
#
loop_
_entity_poly.entity_id
_entity_poly.type
_entity_poly.pdbx_seq_one_letter_code
_entity_poly.pdbx_strand_id
1 'polypeptide(L)'
;MTRRIITGIIITLVLLAVARRLSMNNSEALLSSSGGVTVTHSTVFEQVGREMPVLTVRVEPADGAHAYLVYRVQGEDMSGRGDQDNDETAGSDNIVKVEMTAGENGTFSGNLPDLEKGNRLGYAFEVEVKDEESGQQERLRLPEIEGSFLTLKYKGEVSTLVLILHVIFMFGAFFFMVESGLCAIPVFKGAEGKEMTAVMMRWLILFTFVGGWPLGFILNYQRFGPIWEGFPFGYDITDNKTQLMLVIWAITVLLSLGSFFGKGEEKDKLGRKGFAIAVLVSTILSFLIFLIPHSL
;
A
#
# COMPACT_ATOMS: atom_id res chain seq x y z
N MET A 1 13.95 27.83 -19.10
CA MET A 1 14.19 26.86 -18.01
C MET A 1 13.13 26.97 -16.91
N THR A 2 12.94 28.14 -16.29
CA THR A 2 11.99 28.35 -15.17
C THR A 2 10.54 27.91 -15.44
N ARG A 3 9.99 28.22 -16.62
CA ARG A 3 8.63 27.78 -16.98
C ARG A 3 8.47 26.26 -17.01
N ARG A 4 9.50 25.53 -17.46
CA ARG A 4 9.45 24.05 -17.53
C ARG A 4 9.45 23.43 -16.14
N ILE A 5 10.35 23.87 -15.28
CA ILE A 5 10.45 23.41 -13.89
C ILE A 5 9.11 23.59 -13.15
N ILE A 6 8.46 24.76 -13.33
CA ILE A 6 7.14 25.01 -12.74
C ILE A 6 6.10 24.04 -13.32
N THR A 7 6.09 23.84 -14.64
CA THR A 7 5.20 22.86 -15.28
C THR A 7 5.46 21.44 -14.77
N GLY A 8 6.71 21.02 -14.60
CA GLY A 8 7.06 19.71 -14.04
C GLY A 8 6.55 19.55 -12.62
N ILE A 9 6.75 20.53 -11.74
CA ILE A 9 6.21 20.50 -10.37
C ILE A 9 4.69 20.34 -10.38
N ILE A 10 3.98 21.13 -11.19
CA ILE A 10 2.51 21.06 -11.28
C ILE A 10 2.06 19.68 -11.75
N ILE A 11 2.68 19.16 -12.82
CA ILE A 11 2.35 17.82 -13.34
C ILE A 11 2.62 16.77 -12.27
N THR A 12 3.78 16.78 -11.62
CA THR A 12 4.12 15.83 -10.56
C THR A 12 3.11 15.87 -9.42
N LEU A 13 2.71 17.06 -8.96
CA LEU A 13 1.70 17.19 -7.91
C LEU A 13 0.35 16.61 -8.32
N VAL A 14 -0.10 16.88 -9.55
CA VAL A 14 -1.36 16.33 -10.08
C VAL A 14 -1.28 14.80 -10.17
N LEU A 15 -0.17 14.25 -10.69
CA LEU A 15 0.02 12.80 -10.79
C LEU A 15 -0.01 12.12 -9.42
N LEU A 16 0.69 12.68 -8.43
CA LEU A 16 0.69 12.15 -7.07
C LEU A 16 -0.68 12.28 -6.38
N ALA A 17 -1.43 13.34 -6.66
CA ALA A 17 -2.79 13.49 -6.15
C ALA A 17 -3.73 12.43 -6.73
N VAL A 18 -3.62 12.13 -8.03
CA VAL A 18 -4.39 11.06 -8.69
C VAL A 18 -4.00 9.70 -8.14
N ALA A 19 -2.70 9.39 -8.05
CA ALA A 19 -2.21 8.13 -7.49
C ALA A 19 -2.69 7.93 -6.05
N ARG A 20 -2.63 8.98 -5.22
CA ARG A 20 -3.14 8.95 -3.85
C ARG A 20 -4.64 8.62 -3.83
N ARG A 21 -5.45 9.27 -4.67
CA ARG A 21 -6.90 9.05 -4.70
C ARG A 21 -7.26 7.61 -5.11
N LEU A 22 -6.49 7.01 -6.01
CA LEU A 22 -6.68 5.62 -6.43
C LEU A 22 -6.22 4.59 -5.38
N SER A 23 -5.37 5.00 -4.42
CA SER A 23 -4.74 4.11 -3.44
C SER A 23 -5.36 4.16 -2.04
N MET A 24 -6.31 5.06 -1.77
CA MET A 24 -6.91 5.17 -0.44
C MET A 24 -7.90 4.03 -0.20
N ASN A 25 -7.56 3.12 0.71
CA ASN A 25 -8.53 2.23 1.33
C ASN A 25 -9.39 3.03 2.30
N ASN A 26 -10.71 2.99 2.11
CA ASN A 26 -11.65 3.60 3.04
C ASN A 26 -12.12 2.55 4.04
N SER A 27 -12.27 2.93 5.30
CA SER A 27 -13.01 2.12 6.27
C SER A 27 -14.45 1.96 5.77
N GLU A 28 -14.91 0.73 5.64
CA GLU A 28 -16.29 0.43 5.29
C GLU A 28 -17.08 0.18 6.57
N ALA A 29 -18.23 0.84 6.68
CA ALA A 29 -19.18 0.53 7.73
C ALA A 29 -19.93 -0.73 7.31
N LEU A 30 -19.63 -1.84 8.00
CA LEU A 30 -20.34 -3.08 7.86
C LEU A 30 -21.59 -3.03 8.73
N LEU A 31 -22.71 -3.37 8.10
CA LEU A 31 -24.04 -3.40 8.70
C LEU A 31 -24.61 -4.79 8.46
N SER A 32 -25.01 -5.47 9.53
CA SER A 32 -25.81 -6.69 9.45
C SER A 32 -27.07 -6.49 10.27
N SER A 33 -28.23 -6.83 9.71
CA SER A 33 -29.51 -6.72 10.39
C SER A 33 -30.34 -7.96 10.14
N SER A 34 -30.87 -8.53 11.22
CA SER A 34 -31.74 -9.70 11.22
C SER A 34 -32.67 -9.58 12.41
N GLY A 35 -33.95 -9.90 12.22
CA GLY A 35 -34.90 -10.05 13.32
C GLY A 35 -35.17 -8.82 14.21
N GLY A 36 -34.81 -7.62 13.74
CA GLY A 36 -34.98 -6.36 14.49
C GLY A 36 -33.72 -5.94 15.25
N VAL A 37 -32.67 -6.77 15.24
CA VAL A 37 -31.33 -6.45 15.74
C VAL A 37 -30.46 -5.93 14.59
N THR A 38 -29.73 -4.85 14.84
CA THR A 38 -28.78 -4.26 13.90
C THR A 38 -27.40 -4.21 14.54
N VAL A 39 -26.41 -4.77 13.86
CA VAL A 39 -25.00 -4.79 14.27
C VAL A 39 -24.19 -3.95 13.31
N THR A 40 -23.50 -2.94 13.84
CA THR A 40 -22.68 -2.00 13.07
C THR A 40 -21.22 -2.05 13.52
N HIS A 41 -20.31 -2.17 12.57
CA HIS A 41 -18.87 -2.11 12.81
C HIS A 41 -18.16 -1.33 11.69
N SER A 42 -17.17 -0.52 12.04
CA SER A 42 -16.28 0.12 11.06
C SER A 42 -15.01 -0.70 10.95
N THR A 43 -14.69 -1.19 9.75
CA THR A 43 -13.54 -2.07 9.54
C THR A 43 -12.23 -1.43 10.00
N VAL A 44 -11.46 -2.19 10.79
CA VAL A 44 -10.10 -1.85 11.20
C VAL A 44 -9.14 -2.76 10.45
N PHE A 45 -8.30 -2.18 9.60
CA PHE A 45 -7.37 -2.92 8.72
C PHE A 45 -5.93 -2.91 9.21
N GLU A 46 -5.56 -1.97 10.07
CA GLU A 46 -4.21 -1.84 10.59
C GLU A 46 -4.19 -1.42 12.06
N GLN A 47 -3.25 -1.99 12.81
CA GLN A 47 -2.84 -1.52 14.13
C GLN A 47 -1.41 -1.01 14.06
N VAL A 48 -1.12 0.14 14.67
CA VAL A 48 0.23 0.73 14.71
C VAL A 48 0.75 0.78 16.13
N GLY A 49 1.96 0.27 16.34
CA GLY A 49 2.62 0.27 17.65
C GLY A 49 2.36 -1.01 18.46
N ARG A 50 2.66 -0.95 19.76
CA ARG A 50 2.56 -2.08 20.72
C ARG A 50 1.35 -1.98 21.65
N GLU A 51 0.31 -1.28 21.22
CA GLU A 51 -0.94 -1.18 21.98
C GLU A 51 -1.87 -2.31 21.58
N MET A 52 -2.54 -2.91 22.56
CA MET A 52 -3.58 -3.93 22.32
C MET A 52 -4.72 -3.27 21.50
N PRO A 53 -5.00 -3.74 20.27
CA PRO A 53 -6.05 -3.15 19.48
C PRO A 53 -7.40 -3.38 20.17
N VAL A 54 -8.18 -2.31 20.31
CA VAL A 54 -9.55 -2.39 20.84
C VAL A 54 -10.51 -2.32 19.66
N LEU A 55 -11.26 -3.40 19.45
CA LEU A 55 -12.31 -3.46 18.44
C LEU A 55 -13.66 -3.17 19.08
N THR A 56 -14.44 -2.31 18.44
CA THR A 56 -15.77 -1.90 18.91
C THR A 56 -16.85 -2.32 17.92
N VAL A 57 -17.95 -2.85 18.43
CA VAL A 57 -19.17 -3.13 17.65
C VAL A 57 -20.36 -2.48 18.34
N ARG A 58 -21.30 -1.94 17.57
CA ARG A 58 -22.56 -1.39 18.09
C ARG A 58 -23.70 -2.34 17.78
N VAL A 59 -24.57 -2.59 18.77
CA VAL A 59 -25.76 -3.43 18.66
C VAL A 59 -26.99 -2.62 19.06
N GLU A 60 -28.03 -2.66 18.24
CA GLU A 60 -29.31 -1.99 18.49
C GLU A 60 -30.48 -2.96 18.17
N PRO A 61 -31.38 -3.28 19.12
CA PRO A 61 -31.37 -2.91 20.53
C PRO A 61 -30.26 -3.63 21.33
N ALA A 62 -29.82 -3.02 22.42
CA ALA A 62 -28.72 -3.53 23.26
C ALA A 62 -29.20 -4.43 24.41
N ASP A 63 -30.50 -4.42 24.72
CA ASP A 63 -31.07 -5.15 25.85
C ASP A 63 -30.95 -6.66 25.61
N GLY A 64 -30.40 -7.39 26.58
CA GLY A 64 -30.16 -8.83 26.46
C GLY A 64 -29.10 -9.23 25.43
N ALA A 65 -28.33 -8.27 24.88
CA ALA A 65 -27.30 -8.54 23.89
C ALA A 65 -25.96 -8.95 24.54
N HIS A 66 -25.39 -10.04 24.04
CA HIS A 66 -24.05 -10.50 24.33
C HIS A 66 -23.23 -10.52 23.04
N ALA A 67 -22.14 -9.76 23.01
CA ALA A 67 -21.23 -9.73 21.87
C ALA A 67 -19.94 -10.50 22.18
N TYR A 68 -19.46 -11.24 21.20
CA TYR A 68 -18.22 -11.99 21.25
C TYR A 68 -17.32 -11.58 20.09
N LEU A 69 -16.05 -11.37 20.41
CA LEU A 69 -14.99 -11.18 19.43
C LEU A 69 -14.35 -12.53 19.16
N VAL A 70 -14.40 -12.96 17.92
CA VAL A 70 -13.79 -14.20 17.45
C VAL A 70 -12.59 -13.84 16.60
N TYR A 71 -11.41 -14.35 16.93
CA TYR A 71 -10.22 -14.10 16.13
C TYR A 71 -9.38 -15.35 15.92
N ARG A 72 -8.60 -15.32 14.84
CA ARG A 72 -7.58 -16.30 14.49
C ARG A 72 -6.27 -15.60 14.20
N VAL A 73 -5.20 -16.06 14.84
CA VAL A 73 -3.85 -15.60 14.50
C VAL A 73 -3.40 -16.39 13.28
N GLN A 74 -3.05 -15.71 12.18
CA GLN A 74 -2.47 -16.38 11.04
C GLN A 74 -1.05 -16.79 11.43
N GLY A 75 -0.79 -18.10 11.56
CA GLY A 75 0.52 -18.62 11.95
C GLY A 75 1.63 -18.21 10.98
N GLU A 76 2.87 -18.15 11.47
CA GLU A 76 4.09 -17.72 10.75
C GLU A 76 4.41 -18.54 9.48
N ASP A 77 3.73 -19.66 9.24
CA ASP A 77 4.02 -20.62 8.15
C ASP A 77 3.34 -20.31 6.80
N MET A 78 3.07 -19.05 6.48
CA MET A 78 2.72 -18.67 5.10
C MET A 78 3.32 -17.33 4.69
N SER A 79 4.63 -17.31 4.48
CA SER A 79 5.34 -16.28 3.72
C SER A 79 5.04 -16.34 2.20
N GLY A 80 3.82 -16.68 1.80
CA GLY A 80 3.50 -16.96 0.41
C GLY A 80 2.03 -17.23 0.15
N ARG A 81 1.15 -16.28 0.47
CA ARG A 81 -0.18 -16.17 -0.15
C ARG A 81 -0.72 -14.76 0.06
N GLY A 82 -0.21 -13.85 -0.77
CA GLY A 82 -1.03 -12.75 -1.23
C GLY A 82 -2.02 -13.38 -2.19
N ASP A 83 -3.22 -13.70 -1.69
CA ASP A 83 -4.41 -13.77 -2.52
C ASP A 83 -5.62 -13.72 -1.60
N GLN A 84 -6.57 -12.89 -2.01
CA GLN A 84 -7.93 -12.79 -1.51
C GLN A 84 -8.78 -14.05 -1.77
N ASP A 85 -8.17 -15.15 -2.24
CA ASP A 85 -8.89 -16.36 -2.58
C ASP A 85 -8.92 -17.35 -1.41
N ASN A 86 -10.11 -17.45 -0.82
CA ASN A 86 -10.74 -18.67 -0.30
C ASN A 86 -9.76 -19.81 0.06
N ASP A 87 -8.98 -19.63 1.12
CA ASP A 87 -8.32 -20.78 1.76
C ASP A 87 -9.26 -21.34 2.84
N GLU A 88 -10.26 -22.11 2.39
CA GLU A 88 -11.16 -22.94 3.21
C GLU A 88 -10.42 -24.09 3.93
N THR A 89 -9.09 -24.14 3.88
CA THR A 89 -8.30 -25.29 4.37
C THR A 89 -7.12 -24.94 5.28
N ALA A 90 -7.08 -23.75 5.87
CA ALA A 90 -6.18 -23.48 7.00
C ALA A 90 -6.84 -23.95 8.32
N GLY A 91 -6.22 -24.93 8.98
CA GLY A 91 -6.77 -25.72 10.08
C GLY A 91 -7.55 -24.98 11.17
N SER A 92 -8.59 -25.65 11.66
CA SER A 92 -9.53 -25.26 12.72
C SER A 92 -8.92 -25.02 14.11
N ASP A 93 -7.59 -25.02 14.26
CA ASP A 93 -6.97 -25.29 15.57
C ASP A 93 -6.65 -24.07 16.44
N ASN A 94 -6.94 -22.83 16.01
CA ASN A 94 -6.63 -21.64 16.82
C ASN A 94 -7.67 -20.50 16.71
N ILE A 95 -8.97 -20.83 16.70
CA ILE A 95 -10.02 -19.82 16.82
C ILE A 95 -10.23 -19.52 18.31
N VAL A 96 -9.98 -18.27 18.71
CA VAL A 96 -10.22 -17.78 20.07
C VAL A 96 -11.50 -16.95 20.08
N LYS A 97 -12.41 -17.27 21.01
CA LYS A 97 -13.65 -16.51 21.24
C LYS A 97 -13.53 -15.81 22.58
N VAL A 98 -13.66 -14.48 22.57
CA VAL A 98 -13.55 -13.61 23.74
C VAL A 98 -14.86 -12.87 23.92
N GLU A 99 -15.42 -12.91 25.13
CA GLU A 99 -16.60 -12.11 25.46
C GLU A 99 -16.22 -10.63 25.52
N MET A 100 -17.02 -9.78 24.87
CA MET A 100 -16.79 -8.35 24.80
C MET A 100 -17.37 -7.65 26.03
N THR A 101 -16.70 -6.59 26.47
CA THR A 101 -17.20 -5.76 27.57
C THR A 101 -18.25 -4.80 27.04
N ALA A 102 -19.45 -4.83 27.64
CA ALA A 102 -20.52 -3.88 27.33
C ALA A 102 -20.14 -2.47 27.80
N GLY A 103 -20.34 -1.48 26.94
CA GLY A 103 -20.14 -0.06 27.19
C GLY A 103 -21.44 0.73 27.03
N GLU A 104 -21.32 2.05 26.88
CA GLU A 104 -22.47 2.94 26.73
C GLU A 104 -23.12 2.82 25.33
N ASN A 105 -24.44 3.07 25.26
CA ASN A 105 -25.22 3.14 24.02
C ASN A 105 -25.13 1.89 23.12
N GLY A 106 -25.14 0.69 23.72
CA GLY A 106 -25.10 -0.57 22.96
C GLY A 106 -23.76 -0.85 22.27
N THR A 107 -22.69 -0.19 22.72
CA THR A 107 -21.34 -0.43 22.20
C THR A 107 -20.65 -1.53 23.00
N PHE A 108 -20.10 -2.53 22.34
CA PHE A 108 -19.30 -3.59 22.93
C PHE A 108 -17.85 -3.45 22.49
N SER A 109 -16.91 -3.65 23.42
CA SER A 109 -15.47 -3.54 23.17
C SER A 109 -14.73 -4.82 23.50
N GLY A 110 -13.83 -5.25 22.61
CA GLY A 110 -13.00 -6.43 22.78
C GLY A 110 -11.54 -6.12 22.49
N ASN A 111 -10.64 -6.61 23.33
CA ASN A 111 -9.20 -6.45 23.14
C ASN A 111 -8.65 -7.61 22.32
N LEU A 112 -7.81 -7.28 21.35
CA LEU A 112 -7.00 -8.24 20.62
C LEU A 112 -5.61 -8.39 21.27
N PRO A 113 -4.95 -9.55 21.10
CA PRO A 113 -3.59 -9.73 21.61
C PRO A 113 -2.61 -8.79 20.92
N ASP A 114 -1.57 -8.35 21.64
CA ASP A 114 -0.44 -7.66 21.02
C ASP A 114 0.41 -8.67 20.23
N LEU A 115 0.56 -8.43 18.93
CA LEU A 115 1.36 -9.27 18.03
C LEU A 115 2.52 -8.48 17.46
N GLU A 116 3.61 -9.18 17.10
CA GLU A 116 4.72 -8.54 16.42
C GLU A 116 4.29 -7.96 15.06
N LYS A 117 4.93 -6.85 14.67
CA LYS A 117 4.73 -6.22 13.36
C LYS A 117 4.95 -7.23 12.22
N GLY A 118 4.19 -7.06 11.14
CA GLY A 118 4.21 -7.97 9.99
C GLY A 118 3.14 -9.06 10.07
N ASN A 119 2.73 -9.45 11.28
CA ASN A 119 1.71 -10.46 11.48
C ASN A 119 0.31 -9.96 11.07
N ARG A 120 -0.54 -10.91 10.69
CA ARG A 120 -1.94 -10.70 10.33
C ARG A 120 -2.83 -11.49 11.28
N LEU A 121 -3.98 -10.90 11.61
CA LEU A 121 -5.00 -11.51 12.45
C LEU A 121 -6.35 -11.39 11.75
N GLY A 122 -7.05 -12.52 11.65
CA GLY A 122 -8.43 -12.54 11.19
C GLY A 122 -9.37 -12.33 12.37
N TYR A 123 -10.38 -11.46 12.26
CA TYR A 123 -11.40 -11.26 13.29
C TYR A 123 -12.82 -11.23 12.73
N ALA A 124 -13.78 -11.58 13.57
CA ALA A 124 -15.21 -11.53 13.31
C ALA A 124 -15.95 -11.25 14.62
N PHE A 125 -17.18 -10.76 14.53
CA PHE A 125 -18.06 -10.56 15.67
C PHE A 125 -19.20 -11.56 15.62
N GLU A 126 -19.57 -12.11 16.77
CA GLU A 126 -20.78 -12.90 16.96
C GLU A 126 -21.61 -12.23 18.05
N VAL A 127 -22.84 -11.86 17.72
CA VAL A 127 -23.77 -11.19 18.63
C VAL A 127 -24.94 -12.11 18.87
N GLU A 128 -25.23 -12.39 20.14
CA GLU A 128 -26.38 -13.16 20.58
C GLU A 128 -27.32 -12.23 21.36
N VAL A 129 -28.54 -12.03 20.87
CA VAL A 129 -29.56 -11.24 21.57
C VAL A 129 -30.63 -12.19 22.05
N LYS A 130 -30.91 -12.16 23.36
CA LYS A 130 -32.03 -12.88 23.94
C LYS A 130 -33.16 -11.91 24.18
N ASP A 131 -34.26 -12.10 23.46
CA ASP A 131 -35.49 -11.37 23.73
C ASP A 131 -36.16 -11.97 24.98
N GLU A 132 -36.19 -11.21 26.07
CA GLU A 132 -36.76 -11.63 27.34
C GLU A 132 -38.30 -11.83 27.27
N GLU A 133 -38.99 -11.20 26.32
CA GLU A 133 -40.45 -11.30 26.19
C GLU A 133 -40.89 -12.50 25.34
N SER A 134 -40.14 -12.83 24.28
CA SER A 134 -40.48 -13.93 23.36
C SER A 134 -39.70 -15.23 23.61
N GLY A 135 -38.61 -15.17 24.39
CA GLY A 135 -37.69 -16.28 24.60
C GLY A 135 -36.90 -16.68 23.35
N GLN A 136 -37.03 -15.92 22.25
CA GLN A 136 -36.28 -16.16 21.01
C GLN A 136 -34.84 -15.67 21.17
N GLN A 137 -33.91 -16.46 20.64
CA GLN A 137 -32.50 -16.11 20.56
C GLN A 137 -32.15 -15.80 19.12
N GLU A 138 -31.67 -14.58 18.90
CA GLU A 138 -31.15 -14.18 17.61
C GLU A 138 -29.63 -14.20 17.64
N ARG A 139 -29.02 -14.74 16.58
CA ARG A 139 -27.58 -14.80 16.42
C ARG A 139 -27.21 -14.09 15.13
N LEU A 140 -26.38 -13.07 15.23
CA LEU A 140 -25.82 -12.34 14.10
C LEU A 140 -24.31 -12.50 14.09
N ARG A 141 -23.74 -12.60 12.90
CA ARG A 141 -22.28 -12.65 12.70
C ARG A 141 -21.87 -11.54 11.75
N LEU A 142 -20.73 -10.92 12.02
CA LEU A 142 -20.13 -9.91 11.16
C LEU A 142 -18.66 -10.27 10.91
N PRO A 143 -18.27 -10.60 9.66
CA PRO A 143 -19.08 -10.59 8.44
C PRO A 143 -20.13 -11.71 8.40
N GLU A 144 -21.20 -11.52 7.61
CA GLU A 144 -22.36 -12.44 7.54
C GLU A 144 -22.02 -13.83 6.98
N ILE A 145 -20.98 -13.92 6.16
CA ILE A 145 -20.54 -15.16 5.55
C ILE A 145 -19.85 -16.02 6.62
N GLU A 146 -20.42 -17.19 6.92
CA GLU A 146 -19.80 -18.15 7.85
C GLU A 146 -18.38 -18.52 7.41
N GLY A 147 -17.46 -18.63 8.37
CA GLY A 147 -16.05 -18.92 8.09
C GLY A 147 -15.23 -17.74 7.55
N SER A 148 -15.86 -16.62 7.19
CA SER A 148 -15.15 -15.40 6.80
C SER A 148 -14.65 -14.60 8.00
N PHE A 149 -13.53 -13.91 7.82
CA PHE A 149 -12.88 -13.06 8.82
C PHE A 149 -12.38 -11.78 8.14
N LEU A 150 -12.48 -10.66 8.84
CA LEU A 150 -11.82 -9.40 8.50
C LEU A 150 -10.35 -9.48 8.87
N THR A 151 -9.46 -8.91 8.04
CA THR A 151 -8.02 -8.98 8.28
C THR A 151 -7.49 -7.69 8.89
N LEU A 152 -6.81 -7.81 10.02
CA LEU A 152 -6.03 -6.76 10.68
C LEU A 152 -4.53 -7.06 10.50
N LYS A 153 -3.75 -6.11 9.97
CA LYS A 153 -2.27 -6.21 9.88
C LYS A 153 -1.61 -5.38 10.98
N TYR A 154 -0.71 -5.99 11.76
CA TYR A 154 0.09 -5.29 12.77
C TYR A 154 1.27 -4.61 12.11
N LYS A 155 1.47 -3.33 12.40
CA LYS A 155 2.51 -2.52 11.78
C LYS A 155 3.32 -1.77 12.84
N GLY A 156 4.64 -1.76 12.68
CA GLY A 156 5.54 -1.03 13.56
C GLY A 156 5.48 0.47 13.36
N GLU A 157 5.92 1.21 14.38
CA GLU A 157 6.20 2.64 14.24
C GLU A 157 7.41 2.87 13.33
N VAL A 158 7.37 3.98 12.60
CA VAL A 158 8.38 4.35 11.64
C VAL A 158 9.05 5.64 12.07
N SER A 159 10.37 5.71 11.93
CA SER A 159 11.12 6.93 12.23
C SER A 159 10.65 8.08 11.34
N THR A 160 10.20 9.17 11.96
CA THR A 160 9.74 10.38 11.25
C THR A 160 10.80 10.92 10.30
N LEU A 161 12.08 10.90 10.70
CA LEU A 161 13.17 11.37 9.85
C LEU A 161 13.32 10.51 8.59
N VAL A 162 13.32 9.18 8.75
CA VAL A 162 13.44 8.25 7.61
C VAL A 162 12.24 8.40 6.68
N LEU A 163 11.03 8.54 7.24
CA LEU A 163 9.82 8.77 6.46
C LEU A 163 9.90 10.06 5.65
N ILE A 164 10.29 11.18 6.27
CA ILE A 164 10.43 12.48 5.58
C ILE A 164 11.47 12.38 4.47
N LEU A 165 12.65 11.80 4.75
CA LEU A 165 13.69 11.62 3.74
C LEU A 165 13.19 10.76 2.57
N HIS A 166 12.55 9.63 2.86
CA HIS A 166 12.00 8.76 1.83
C HIS A 166 11.01 9.50 0.93
N VAL A 167 10.05 10.23 1.53
CA VAL A 167 9.06 11.02 0.77
C VAL A 167 9.73 12.07 -0.12
N ILE A 168 10.76 12.77 0.39
CA ILE A 168 11.52 13.74 -0.40
C ILE A 168 12.21 13.06 -1.60
N PHE A 169 12.87 11.92 -1.37
CA PHE A 169 13.57 11.20 -2.44
C PHE A 169 12.59 10.60 -3.47
N MET A 170 11.47 10.05 -3.03
CA MET A 170 10.43 9.53 -3.94
C MET A 170 9.78 10.67 -4.73
N PHE A 171 9.42 11.78 -4.08
CA PHE A 171 8.89 12.96 -4.77
C PHE A 171 9.89 13.48 -5.82
N GLY A 172 11.16 13.62 -5.44
CA GLY A 172 12.21 14.05 -6.36
C GLY A 172 12.38 13.09 -7.54
N ALA A 173 12.30 11.77 -7.31
CA ALA A 173 12.31 10.78 -8.40
C ALA A 173 11.17 11.04 -9.39
N PHE A 174 9.91 11.17 -8.93
CA PHE A 174 8.78 11.48 -9.82
C PHE A 174 8.94 12.82 -10.54
N PHE A 175 9.46 13.84 -9.85
CA PHE A 175 9.74 15.13 -10.45
C PHE A 175 10.76 15.03 -11.59
N PHE A 176 11.91 14.40 -11.35
CA PHE A 176 12.94 14.23 -12.38
C PHE A 176 12.52 13.29 -13.52
N MET A 177 11.63 12.33 -13.25
CA MET A 177 10.98 11.51 -14.27
C MET A 177 10.15 12.37 -15.23
N VAL A 178 9.29 13.23 -14.69
CA VAL A 178 8.47 14.16 -15.49
C VAL A 178 9.34 15.16 -16.24
N GLU A 179 10.33 15.77 -15.59
CA GLU A 179 11.27 16.70 -16.23
C GLU A 179 12.07 16.04 -17.35
N SER A 180 12.48 14.78 -17.19
CA SER A 180 13.15 14.01 -18.25
C SER A 180 12.24 13.86 -19.47
N GLY A 181 10.97 13.51 -19.26
CA GLY A 181 9.97 13.45 -20.33
C GLY A 181 9.73 14.79 -21.01
N LEU A 182 9.58 15.88 -20.25
CA LEU A 182 9.40 17.23 -20.79
C LEU A 182 10.62 17.70 -21.59
N CYS A 183 11.84 17.39 -21.12
CA CYS A 183 13.08 17.71 -21.83
C CYS A 183 13.26 16.85 -23.10
N ALA A 184 12.69 15.65 -23.16
CA ALA A 184 12.77 14.81 -24.37
C ALA A 184 11.95 15.37 -25.55
N ILE A 185 10.87 16.13 -25.31
CA ILE A 185 10.01 16.71 -26.37
C ILE A 185 10.80 17.65 -27.32
N PRO A 186 11.52 18.68 -26.85
CA PRO A 186 12.31 19.53 -27.73
C PRO A 186 13.49 18.80 -28.38
N VAL A 187 14.05 17.76 -27.72
CA VAL A 187 15.08 16.89 -28.32
C VAL A 187 14.52 16.11 -29.50
N PHE A 188 13.31 15.58 -29.40
CA PHE A 188 12.61 14.91 -30.50
C PHE A 188 12.37 15.84 -31.69
N LYS A 189 11.98 17.10 -31.41
CA LYS A 189 11.80 18.16 -32.41
C LYS A 189 13.11 18.71 -32.98
N GLY A 190 14.26 18.30 -32.45
CA GLY A 190 15.58 18.78 -32.88
C GLY A 190 15.95 20.18 -32.38
N ALA A 191 15.13 20.77 -31.51
CA ALA A 191 15.32 22.12 -30.98
C ALA A 191 16.37 22.20 -29.87
N GLU A 192 16.60 21.10 -29.12
CA GLU A 192 17.52 21.05 -27.97
C GLU A 192 18.35 19.77 -27.91
N GLY A 193 19.58 19.86 -27.39
CA GLY A 193 20.50 18.73 -27.24
C GLY A 193 20.11 17.76 -26.12
N LYS A 194 20.78 16.61 -26.05
CA LYS A 194 20.47 15.57 -25.05
C LYS A 194 20.91 15.91 -23.61
N GLU A 195 21.80 16.90 -23.46
CA GLU A 195 22.51 17.20 -22.21
C GLU A 195 21.58 17.40 -21.01
N MET A 196 20.60 18.29 -21.13
CA MET A 196 19.67 18.58 -20.03
C MET A 196 18.85 17.34 -19.66
N THR A 197 18.33 16.61 -20.65
CA THR A 197 17.60 15.36 -20.42
C THR A 197 18.46 14.33 -19.70
N ALA A 198 19.73 14.18 -20.10
CA ALA A 198 20.67 13.28 -19.43
C ALA A 198 20.95 13.70 -17.98
N VAL A 199 21.05 15.00 -17.69
CA VAL A 199 21.17 15.50 -16.30
C VAL A 199 19.93 15.16 -15.47
N MET A 200 18.72 15.38 -16.01
CA MET A 200 17.48 15.00 -15.31
C MET A 200 17.41 13.49 -15.05
N MET A 201 17.82 12.67 -16.01
CA MET A 201 17.89 11.22 -15.84
C MET A 201 18.87 10.77 -14.75
N ARG A 202 20.03 11.42 -14.61
CA ARG A 202 20.98 11.12 -13.53
C ARG A 202 20.34 11.37 -12.16
N TRP A 203 19.67 12.50 -12.02
CA TRP A 203 18.95 12.84 -10.78
C TRP A 203 17.82 11.87 -10.50
N LEU A 204 17.04 11.49 -11.53
CA LEU A 204 16.02 10.47 -11.41
C LEU A 204 16.58 9.14 -10.87
N ILE A 205 17.64 8.62 -11.47
CA ILE A 205 18.26 7.35 -11.05
C ILE A 205 18.75 7.43 -9.60
N LEU A 206 19.45 8.52 -9.25
CA LEU A 206 19.95 8.73 -7.89
C LEU A 206 18.80 8.75 -6.88
N PHE A 207 17.76 9.55 -7.14
CA PHE A 207 16.65 9.71 -6.23
C PHE A 207 15.81 8.44 -6.10
N THR A 208 15.59 7.73 -7.22
CA THR A 208 14.93 6.43 -7.23
C THR A 208 15.69 5.41 -6.41
N PHE A 209 17.02 5.34 -6.58
CA PHE A 209 17.85 4.39 -5.87
C PHE A 209 17.85 4.65 -4.35
N VAL A 210 18.11 5.91 -3.94
CA VAL A 210 18.18 6.29 -2.53
C VAL A 210 16.81 6.19 -1.85
N GLY A 211 15.75 6.63 -2.52
CA GLY A 211 14.38 6.51 -2.02
C GLY A 211 13.91 5.07 -1.94
N GLY A 212 14.16 4.27 -2.97
CA GLY A 212 13.65 2.90 -3.10
C GLY A 212 14.38 1.86 -2.26
N TRP A 213 15.71 1.88 -2.21
CA TRP A 213 16.49 0.81 -1.55
C TRP A 213 16.93 1.18 -0.14
N PRO A 214 17.91 2.09 0.10
CA PRO A 214 18.34 2.38 1.47
C PRO A 214 17.19 2.84 2.36
N LEU A 215 16.42 3.84 1.92
CA LEU A 215 15.31 4.36 2.71
C LEU A 215 14.11 3.41 2.71
N GLY A 216 13.77 2.82 1.56
CA GLY A 216 12.68 1.85 1.47
C GLY A 216 12.91 0.61 2.34
N PHE A 217 14.12 0.03 2.35
CA PHE A 217 14.46 -1.13 3.18
C PHE A 217 14.35 -0.81 4.68
N ILE A 218 14.84 0.35 5.10
CA ILE A 218 14.73 0.78 6.50
C ILE A 218 13.26 0.95 6.89
N LEU A 219 12.46 1.57 6.03
CA LEU A 219 11.02 1.75 6.26
C LEU A 219 10.29 0.40 6.34
N ASN A 220 10.56 -0.51 5.41
CA ASN A 220 9.92 -1.81 5.37
C ASN A 220 10.25 -2.62 6.62
N TYR A 221 11.53 -2.63 6.99
CA TYR A 221 12.01 -3.27 8.21
C TYR A 221 11.33 -2.67 9.45
N GLN A 222 11.22 -1.34 9.54
CA GLN A 222 10.56 -0.66 10.65
C GLN A 222 9.06 -0.99 10.71
N ARG A 223 8.37 -1.02 9.57
CA ARG A 223 6.91 -1.18 9.47
C ARG A 223 6.45 -2.62 9.58
N PHE A 224 7.14 -3.57 8.94
CA PHE A 224 6.67 -4.95 8.80
C PHE A 224 7.66 -5.99 9.35
N GLY A 225 8.93 -5.66 9.52
CA GLY A 225 9.95 -6.60 10.00
C GLY A 225 10.88 -7.09 8.90
N PRO A 226 10.40 -7.63 7.77
CA PRO A 226 11.26 -7.94 6.62
C PRO A 226 11.86 -6.69 5.99
N ILE A 227 13.09 -6.79 5.47
CA ILE A 227 13.73 -5.68 4.75
C ILE A 227 13.12 -5.44 3.35
N TRP A 228 12.49 -6.46 2.77
CA TRP A 228 11.95 -6.45 1.41
C TRP A 228 10.97 -7.60 1.21
N GLU A 229 9.74 -7.33 0.75
CA GLU A 229 8.70 -8.35 0.48
C GLU A 229 8.57 -8.65 -1.04
N GLY A 230 9.20 -7.85 -1.90
CA GLY A 230 9.21 -8.04 -3.35
C GLY A 230 10.29 -8.98 -3.89
N PHE A 231 10.36 -9.16 -5.21
CA PHE A 231 11.37 -9.99 -5.87
C PHE A 231 12.78 -9.39 -5.70
N PRO A 232 13.87 -10.18 -5.59
CA PRO A 232 13.96 -11.64 -5.59
C PRO A 232 13.76 -12.31 -4.21
N PHE A 233 13.58 -11.54 -3.15
CA PHE A 233 13.56 -12.06 -1.78
C PHE A 233 12.15 -12.44 -1.29
N GLY A 234 11.12 -11.96 -1.99
CA GLY A 234 9.73 -12.30 -1.75
C GLY A 234 8.92 -12.25 -3.05
N TYR A 235 7.60 -12.37 -2.91
CA TYR A 235 6.67 -12.58 -4.03
C TYR A 235 5.62 -11.46 -4.16
N ASP A 236 5.70 -10.40 -3.35
CA ASP A 236 4.79 -9.26 -3.49
C ASP A 236 5.13 -8.48 -4.77
N ILE A 237 4.27 -8.64 -5.78
CA ILE A 237 4.42 -7.97 -7.08
C ILE A 237 4.21 -6.45 -6.94
N THR A 238 3.43 -6.01 -5.96
CA THR A 238 3.11 -4.59 -5.77
C THR A 238 4.27 -3.78 -5.22
N ASP A 239 5.17 -4.42 -4.49
CA ASP A 239 6.42 -3.84 -3.98
C ASP A 239 7.51 -3.69 -5.07
N ASN A 240 7.34 -4.33 -6.23
CA ASN A 240 8.31 -4.28 -7.33
C ASN A 240 8.15 -3.07 -8.25
N LYS A 241 7.16 -2.18 -8.03
CA LYS A 241 6.90 -1.01 -8.91
C LYS A 241 8.15 -0.13 -9.09
N THR A 242 8.81 0.21 -7.98
CA THR A 242 10.04 1.03 -8.00
C THR A 242 11.19 0.30 -8.70
N GLN A 243 11.28 -1.02 -8.56
CA GLN A 243 12.29 -1.82 -9.28
C GLN A 243 12.05 -1.83 -10.78
N LEU A 244 10.80 -2.03 -11.20
CA LEU A 244 10.43 -2.04 -12.61
C LEU A 244 10.69 -0.68 -13.26
N MET A 245 10.37 0.42 -12.57
CA MET A 245 10.76 1.76 -13.00
C MET A 245 12.28 1.83 -13.18
N LEU A 246 13.08 1.41 -12.19
CA LEU A 246 14.53 1.46 -12.29
C LEU A 246 15.06 0.63 -13.49
N VAL A 247 14.50 -0.55 -13.74
CA VAL A 247 14.88 -1.40 -14.88
C VAL A 247 14.59 -0.71 -16.21
N ILE A 248 13.39 -0.12 -16.36
CA ILE A 248 13.00 0.62 -17.57
C ILE A 248 13.98 1.77 -17.83
N TRP A 249 14.31 2.55 -16.79
CA TRP A 249 15.23 3.66 -16.93
C TRP A 249 16.69 3.19 -17.12
N ALA A 250 17.09 2.08 -16.53
CA ALA A 250 18.40 1.47 -16.74
C ALA A 250 18.60 1.05 -18.20
N ILE A 251 17.57 0.48 -18.84
CA ILE A 251 17.62 0.16 -20.28
C ILE A 251 17.83 1.44 -21.10
N THR A 252 17.09 2.51 -20.80
CA THR A 252 17.25 3.81 -21.49
C THR A 252 18.63 4.41 -21.28
N VAL A 253 19.21 4.28 -20.08
CA VAL A 253 20.60 4.67 -19.78
C VAL A 253 21.60 3.82 -20.58
N LEU A 254 21.42 2.50 -20.64
CA LEU A 254 22.30 1.58 -21.39
C LEU A 254 22.31 1.87 -22.89
N LEU A 255 21.19 2.31 -23.45
CA LEU A 255 21.07 2.72 -24.85
C LEU A 255 21.68 4.10 -25.14
N SER A 256 21.97 4.89 -24.10
CA SER A 256 22.43 6.28 -24.17
C SER A 256 23.64 6.57 -23.27
N LEU A 257 24.53 5.59 -23.09
CA LEU A 257 25.66 5.67 -22.17
C LEU A 257 26.62 6.85 -22.44
N GLY A 258 26.82 7.22 -23.71
CA GLY A 258 27.66 8.34 -24.10
C GLY A 258 27.11 9.66 -23.55
N SER A 259 25.84 9.94 -23.85
CA SER A 259 25.12 11.10 -23.31
C SER A 259 24.99 11.05 -21.79
N PHE A 260 24.65 9.88 -21.24
CA PHE A 260 24.47 9.71 -19.80
C PHE A 260 25.76 9.93 -19.01
N PHE A 261 26.94 9.55 -19.51
CA PHE A 261 28.21 9.81 -18.82
C PHE A 261 28.95 11.06 -19.32
N GLY A 262 28.37 11.83 -20.24
CA GLY A 262 29.01 13.03 -20.81
C GLY A 262 30.22 12.71 -21.69
N LYS A 263 30.26 11.51 -22.27
CA LYS A 263 31.35 11.00 -23.12
C LYS A 263 31.12 11.21 -24.62
N GLY A 264 30.19 12.11 -24.98
CA GLY A 264 29.83 12.44 -26.36
C GLY A 264 28.66 11.61 -26.92
N GLU A 265 27.89 12.19 -27.86
CA GLU A 265 26.76 11.52 -28.51
C GLU A 265 27.20 10.39 -29.44
N GLU A 266 28.46 10.39 -29.88
CA GLU A 266 29.02 9.39 -30.79
C GLU A 266 29.11 7.98 -30.20
N LYS A 267 29.04 7.86 -28.87
CA LYS A 267 29.06 6.57 -28.15
C LYS A 267 27.67 6.05 -27.83
N ASP A 268 26.62 6.78 -28.20
CA ASP A 268 25.25 6.33 -28.00
C ASP A 268 24.84 5.33 -29.08
N LYS A 269 24.12 4.29 -28.67
CA LYS A 269 23.47 3.37 -29.62
C LYS A 269 22.29 4.02 -30.33
N LEU A 270 21.71 5.07 -29.72
CA LEU A 270 20.56 5.80 -30.24
C LEU A 270 20.95 7.21 -30.72
N GLY A 271 20.57 7.52 -31.95
CA GLY A 271 20.54 8.89 -32.44
C GLY A 271 19.58 9.78 -31.62
N ARG A 272 19.65 11.09 -31.81
CA ARG A 272 18.89 12.10 -31.04
C ARG A 272 17.38 11.81 -30.93
N LYS A 273 16.74 11.48 -32.05
CA LYS A 273 15.30 11.14 -32.07
C LYS A 273 15.00 9.83 -31.33
N GLY A 274 15.84 8.81 -31.51
CA GLY A 274 15.69 7.52 -30.83
C GLY A 274 15.82 7.65 -29.31
N PHE A 275 16.79 8.44 -28.84
CA PHE A 275 16.95 8.77 -27.42
C PHE A 275 15.70 9.45 -26.85
N ALA A 276 15.19 10.47 -27.54
CA ALA A 276 14.00 11.18 -27.08
C ALA A 276 12.77 10.25 -26.99
N ILE A 277 12.57 9.37 -27.98
CA ILE A 277 11.50 8.37 -27.95
C ILE A 277 11.68 7.44 -26.75
N ALA A 278 12.90 6.92 -26.51
CA ALA A 278 13.17 6.03 -25.40
C ALA A 278 12.82 6.68 -24.04
N VAL A 279 13.22 7.94 -23.83
CA VAL A 279 12.88 8.69 -22.61
C VAL A 279 11.38 8.91 -22.46
N LEU A 280 10.68 9.27 -23.53
CA LEU A 280 9.23 9.45 -23.50
C LEU A 280 8.50 8.14 -23.18
N VAL A 281 8.90 7.04 -23.83
CA VAL A 281 8.36 5.70 -23.57
C VAL A 281 8.61 5.30 -22.12
N SER A 282 9.84 5.46 -21.61
CA SER A 282 10.16 5.17 -20.20
C SER A 282 9.31 5.98 -19.23
N THR A 283 9.10 7.27 -19.52
CA THR A 283 8.27 8.16 -18.69
C THR A 283 6.82 7.68 -18.65
N ILE A 284 6.25 7.35 -19.81
CA ILE A 284 4.87 6.85 -19.91
C ILE A 284 4.72 5.50 -19.22
N LEU A 285 5.62 4.55 -19.48
CA LEU A 285 5.56 3.22 -18.84
C LEU A 285 5.70 3.33 -17.32
N SER A 286 6.62 4.16 -16.83
CA SER A 286 6.77 4.40 -15.39
C SER A 286 5.48 4.96 -14.79
N PHE A 287 4.86 5.94 -15.45
CA PHE A 287 3.58 6.47 -15.02
C PHE A 287 2.49 5.40 -14.95
N LEU A 288 2.36 4.56 -15.99
CA LEU A 288 1.38 3.48 -16.03
C LEU A 288 1.58 2.46 -14.89
N ILE A 289 2.83 2.12 -14.57
CA ILE A 289 3.15 1.19 -13.47
C ILE A 289 2.65 1.74 -12.12
N PHE A 290 2.81 3.03 -11.88
CA PHE A 290 2.36 3.66 -10.63
C PHE A 290 0.87 3.98 -10.60
N LEU A 291 0.15 3.83 -11.71
CA LEU A 291 -1.32 3.85 -11.73
C LEU A 291 -1.93 2.51 -11.36
N ILE A 292 -1.17 1.40 -11.40
CA ILE A 292 -1.66 0.08 -11.01
C ILE A 292 -1.99 0.14 -9.50
N PRO A 293 -3.26 -0.05 -9.10
CA PRO A 293 -3.63 -0.08 -7.70
C PRO A 293 -2.80 -1.11 -6.94
N HIS A 294 -2.49 -0.86 -5.68
CA HIS A 294 -1.95 -1.93 -4.84
C HIS A 294 -3.01 -3.03 -4.74
N SER A 295 -2.64 -4.28 -5.01
CA SER A 295 -3.48 -5.43 -4.68
C SER A 295 -3.72 -5.42 -3.18
N LEU A 296 -4.98 -5.57 -2.82
CA LEU A 296 -5.45 -5.69 -1.43
C LEU A 296 -4.94 -6.98 -0.79
#